data_AF-A0A1S3QN28-F1
#
_entry.id   AF-A0A1S3QN28-F1
#
_cell.length_a   1.000
_cell.length_b   1.000
_cell.length_c   1.000
_cell.angle_alpha   90.00
_cell.angle_beta   90.00
_cell.angle_gamma   90.00
#
_symmetry.space_group_name_H-M   'P 1'
#
loop_
_entity.id
_entity.type
_entity.pdbx_description
1 polymer ?
#
loop_
_entity_poly.entity_id
_entity_poly.type
_entity_poly.pdbx_seq_one_letter_code
_entity_poly.pdbx_strand_id
1 'polypeptide(L)'
;MEFEELVSSARRLSLSSTEKQKRGSIANADSRMDRKRESHYIGAGPEFQHVRFKPCGQSPLVSRYLHLQDIPTPAGSDTRRIRRTEITNLTPSKPTYQEVLTDVEERSHKRQQEYNTFCQQTKKEIADIHRDRLIHNMELNRMKKEIFSDRMEVKIASEGIMNKWNHPPYRQRLQKGEGKERKEESEEVKNTNQPSVSPENQKTAGQ
;
A
#
# COMPACT_ATOMS: atom_id res chain seq x y z
N MET A 1 -16.35 10.94 19.20
CA MET A 1 -15.11 10.12 19.30
C MET A 1 -14.07 10.86 18.49
N GLU A 2 -13.23 11.61 19.20
CA GLU A 2 -12.29 12.58 18.63
C GLU A 2 -11.13 11.84 17.94
N PHE A 3 -10.69 12.35 16.79
CA PHE A 3 -9.61 11.76 15.98
C PHE A 3 -8.30 11.56 16.79
N GLU A 4 -8.07 12.44 17.78
CA GLU A 4 -6.96 12.35 18.74
C GLU A 4 -6.99 11.10 19.63
N GLU A 5 -8.19 10.60 19.95
CA GLU A 5 -8.37 9.38 20.75
C GLU A 5 -7.98 8.14 19.94
N LEU A 6 -8.24 8.15 18.63
CA LEU A 6 -7.90 7.08 17.69
C LEU A 6 -6.38 7.04 17.41
N VAL A 7 -5.74 8.19 17.25
CA VAL A 7 -4.28 8.29 17.07
C VAL A 7 -3.54 7.88 18.35
N SER A 8 -4.10 8.24 19.51
CA SER A 8 -3.55 7.88 20.82
C SER A 8 -3.73 6.39 21.16
N SER A 9 -4.80 5.75 20.70
CA SER A 9 -4.98 4.30 20.86
C SER A 9 -4.07 3.51 19.93
N ALA A 10 -3.89 3.97 18.68
CA ALA A 10 -2.94 3.36 17.74
C ALA A 10 -1.49 3.44 18.22
N ARG A 11 -1.07 4.55 18.84
CA ARG A 11 0.27 4.67 19.47
C ARG A 11 0.45 3.76 20.68
N ARG A 12 -0.61 3.49 21.45
CA ARG A 12 -0.55 2.55 22.59
C ARG A 12 -0.41 1.11 22.12
N LEU A 13 -1.06 0.74 21.02
CA LEU A 13 -0.96 -0.61 20.45
C LEU A 13 0.40 -0.89 19.77
N SER A 14 1.13 0.14 19.30
CA SER A 14 2.45 -0.06 18.69
C SER A 14 3.60 -0.22 19.70
N LEU A 15 3.37 0.09 20.98
CA LEU A 15 4.40 0.02 22.04
C LEU A 15 4.35 -1.27 22.87
N SER A 16 3.33 -2.13 22.70
CA SER A 16 3.16 -3.34 23.52
C SER A 16 3.69 -4.64 22.90
N SER A 17 4.42 -4.61 21.77
CA SER A 17 4.88 -5.83 21.08
C SER A 17 6.39 -6.05 21.05
N THR A 18 7.18 -5.35 21.86
CA THR A 18 8.60 -5.67 22.06
C THR A 18 8.86 -6.22 23.46
N GLU A 19 8.05 -7.19 23.88
CA GLU A 19 8.43 -8.02 25.02
C GLU A 19 9.49 -9.01 24.53
N LYS A 20 10.75 -8.55 24.59
CA LYS A 20 11.94 -9.38 24.39
C LYS A 20 11.94 -10.42 25.51
N GLN A 21 11.33 -11.56 25.23
CA GLN A 21 11.45 -12.76 26.04
C GLN A 21 12.92 -13.20 26.00
N LYS A 22 13.66 -12.73 27.01
CA LYS A 22 15.02 -13.14 27.35
C LYS A 22 14.96 -14.63 27.70
N ARG A 23 15.02 -15.49 26.69
CA ARG A 23 15.26 -16.93 26.86
C ARG A 23 16.59 -17.05 27.60
N GLY A 24 16.53 -17.60 28.81
CA GLY A 24 17.70 -17.87 29.63
C GLY A 24 18.73 -18.65 28.82
N SER A 25 19.94 -18.10 28.74
CA SER A 25 21.09 -18.79 28.19
C SER A 25 21.45 -19.95 29.13
N ILE A 26 21.20 -21.18 28.68
CA ILE A 26 21.95 -22.34 29.18
C ILE A 26 23.35 -22.20 28.57
N ALA A 27 24.15 -21.30 29.16
CA ALA A 27 25.54 -21.09 28.80
C ALA A 27 26.38 -22.09 29.60
N ASN A 28 26.38 -23.34 29.14
CA ASN A 28 27.38 -24.35 29.54
C ASN A 28 27.40 -25.46 28.48
N ALA A 29 27.90 -25.13 27.28
CA ALA A 29 28.57 -26.07 26.38
C ALA A 29 29.25 -25.30 25.24
N ASP A 30 30.55 -25.56 25.07
CA ASP A 30 31.38 -25.25 23.89
C ASP A 30 31.83 -23.80 23.64
N SER A 31 32.85 -23.39 24.38
CA SER A 31 33.83 -22.35 23.99
C SER A 31 34.77 -22.77 22.84
N ARG A 32 34.36 -23.73 21.98
CA ARG A 32 35.11 -24.15 20.78
C ARG A 32 34.64 -23.47 19.48
N MET A 33 33.73 -22.52 19.58
CA MET A 33 32.94 -21.99 18.47
C MET A 33 33.43 -20.63 17.95
N ASP A 34 34.70 -20.54 17.55
CA ASP A 34 35.19 -19.43 16.70
C ASP A 34 35.53 -19.89 15.28
N ARG A 35 34.94 -21.02 14.87
CA ARG A 35 34.91 -21.44 13.47
C ARG A 35 33.52 -21.09 12.96
N LYS A 36 33.44 -20.41 11.81
CA LYS A 36 32.17 -20.16 11.09
C LYS A 36 31.42 -21.49 10.99
N ARG A 37 30.42 -21.67 11.84
CA ARG A 37 29.67 -22.91 11.93
C ARG A 37 28.75 -22.95 10.72
N GLU A 38 29.04 -23.85 9.79
CA GLU A 38 28.20 -24.06 8.61
C GLU A 38 26.81 -24.52 9.04
N SER A 39 25.78 -23.90 8.46
CA SER A 39 24.40 -24.36 8.64
C SER A 39 24.12 -25.62 7.82
N HIS A 40 23.10 -26.38 8.21
CA HIS A 40 22.73 -27.62 7.51
C HIS A 40 21.71 -27.33 6.41
N TYR A 41 21.70 -28.18 5.39
CA TYR A 41 20.67 -28.17 4.35
C TYR A 41 19.27 -28.39 4.93
N ILE A 42 18.28 -27.77 4.29
CA ILE A 42 16.89 -27.88 4.69
C ILE A 42 16.29 -29.20 4.21
N GLY A 43 15.50 -29.84 5.08
CA GLY A 43 14.74 -31.05 4.78
C GLY A 43 15.41 -32.33 5.26
N ALA A 44 14.94 -33.46 4.72
CA ALA A 44 15.48 -34.78 5.06
C ALA A 44 16.98 -34.86 4.72
N GLY A 45 17.76 -35.37 5.68
CA GLY A 45 19.18 -35.59 5.53
C GLY A 45 19.50 -36.72 4.54
N PRO A 46 20.79 -37.02 4.33
CA PRO A 46 21.21 -38.09 3.45
C PRO A 46 20.59 -39.42 3.86
N GLU A 47 20.20 -40.21 2.88
CA GLU A 47 19.74 -41.58 3.13
C GLU A 47 20.94 -42.50 3.26
N PHE A 48 20.91 -43.35 4.29
CA PHE A 48 22.00 -44.27 4.60
C PHE A 48 21.52 -45.71 4.46
N GLN A 49 22.29 -46.53 3.75
CA GLN A 49 22.07 -47.96 3.68
C GLN A 49 23.22 -48.71 4.35
N HIS A 50 22.87 -49.71 5.14
CA HIS A 50 23.85 -50.60 5.77
C HIS A 50 24.15 -51.76 4.82
N VAL A 51 25.31 -51.70 4.18
CA VAL A 51 25.78 -52.75 3.26
C VAL A 51 26.71 -53.70 4.00
N ARG A 52 26.52 -55.01 3.80
CA ARG A 52 27.42 -56.03 4.34
C ARG A 52 28.58 -56.21 3.38
N PHE A 53 29.77 -55.77 3.79
CA PHE A 53 31.01 -55.99 3.06
C PHE A 53 31.67 -57.30 3.53
N LYS A 54 32.08 -58.14 2.58
CA LYS A 54 32.90 -59.33 2.86
C LYS A 54 34.37 -58.93 2.78
N PRO A 55 35.10 -58.80 3.90
CA PRO A 55 36.53 -58.46 3.86
C PRO A 55 37.36 -59.56 3.21
N CYS A 56 36.91 -60.81 3.28
CA CYS A 56 37.56 -61.99 2.71
C CYS A 56 37.00 -62.30 1.31
N GLY A 57 36.89 -61.29 0.44
CA GLY A 57 36.47 -61.48 -0.95
C GLY A 57 37.54 -62.17 -1.80
N GLN A 58 37.18 -62.64 -3.00
CA GLN A 58 38.11 -63.26 -3.96
C GLN A 58 39.15 -62.28 -4.57
N SER A 59 39.30 -61.07 -4.03
CA SER A 59 40.29 -60.11 -4.53
C SER A 59 41.71 -60.61 -4.22
N PRO A 60 42.55 -60.90 -5.22
CA PRO A 60 43.91 -61.39 -5.01
C PRO A 60 44.81 -60.42 -4.25
N LEU A 61 44.53 -59.11 -4.38
CA LEU A 61 45.27 -58.06 -3.68
C LEU A 61 44.96 -58.05 -2.18
N VAL A 62 43.67 -58.15 -1.84
CA VAL A 62 43.23 -58.15 -0.44
C VAL A 62 43.69 -59.42 0.27
N SER A 63 43.58 -60.59 -0.39
CA SER A 63 44.05 -61.85 0.18
C SER A 63 45.56 -61.83 0.44
N ARG A 64 46.37 -61.34 -0.50
CA ARG A 64 47.82 -61.19 -0.31
C ARG A 64 48.17 -60.25 0.84
N TYR A 65 47.46 -59.13 0.96
CA TYR A 65 47.65 -58.20 2.07
C TYR A 65 47.35 -58.85 3.43
N LEU A 66 46.23 -59.57 3.54
CA LEU A 66 45.87 -60.29 4.78
C LEU A 66 46.90 -61.35 5.15
N HIS A 67 47.41 -62.09 4.15
CA HIS A 67 48.49 -63.06 4.33
C HIS A 67 49.77 -62.41 4.85
N LEU A 68 50.15 -61.24 4.33
CA LEU A 68 51.34 -60.51 4.80
C LEU A 68 51.21 -59.95 6.22
N GLN A 69 49.98 -59.80 6.71
CA GLN A 69 49.69 -59.30 8.06
C GLN A 69 49.41 -60.44 9.06
N ASP A 70 49.64 -61.70 8.67
CA ASP A 70 49.33 -62.90 9.46
C ASP A 70 47.87 -62.94 9.99
N ILE A 71 46.95 -62.30 9.27
CA ILE A 71 45.53 -62.34 9.62
C ILE A 71 44.94 -63.63 9.05
N PRO A 72 44.42 -64.55 9.88
CA PRO A 72 43.88 -65.81 9.38
C PRO A 72 42.69 -65.53 8.45
N THR A 73 42.79 -65.99 7.20
CA THR A 73 41.67 -65.98 6.27
C THR A 73 40.68 -67.06 6.72
N PRO A 74 39.46 -66.72 7.15
CA PRO A 74 38.49 -67.73 7.53
C PRO A 74 38.04 -68.50 6.29
N ALA A 75 38.62 -69.69 6.08
CA ALA A 75 38.13 -70.62 5.08
C ALA A 75 36.70 -71.04 5.47
N GLY A 76 35.70 -70.53 4.74
CA GLY A 76 34.29 -70.92 4.91
C GLY A 76 33.50 -70.21 6.01
N SER A 77 34.07 -69.23 6.74
CA SER A 77 33.29 -68.50 7.74
C SER A 77 32.56 -67.31 7.10
N ASP A 78 31.29 -67.54 6.77
CA ASP A 78 30.35 -66.49 6.35
C ASP A 78 29.99 -65.53 7.51
N THR A 79 30.66 -65.67 8.65
CA THR A 79 30.37 -65.07 9.96
C THR A 79 31.01 -63.70 10.19
N ARG A 80 32.10 -63.35 9.49
CA ARG A 80 32.78 -62.05 9.68
C ARG A 80 32.40 -61.04 8.58
N ARG A 81 31.11 -60.71 8.50
CA ARG A 81 30.61 -59.64 7.61
C ARG A 81 30.77 -58.29 8.31
N ILE A 82 31.56 -57.40 7.72
CA ILE A 82 31.70 -56.03 8.23
C ILE A 82 30.50 -55.23 7.73
N ARG A 83 29.79 -54.56 8.65
CA ARG A 83 28.75 -53.60 8.26
C ARG A 83 29.42 -52.28 7.92
N ARG A 84 29.22 -51.79 6.70
CA ARG A 84 29.57 -50.42 6.31
C ARG A 84 28.30 -49.64 6.03
N THR A 85 28.31 -48.35 6.37
CA THR A 85 27.22 -47.44 6.07
C THR A 85 27.58 -46.68 4.82
N GLU A 86 26.78 -46.85 3.77
CA GLU A 86 26.94 -46.15 2.50
C GLU A 86 25.84 -45.08 2.35
N ILE A 87 26.18 -43.96 1.72
CA ILE A 87 25.20 -42.94 1.33
C ILE A 87 24.59 -43.40 0.01
N THR A 88 23.31 -43.75 0.01
CA THR A 88 22.62 -44.25 -1.19
C THR A 88 22.24 -43.13 -2.14
N ASN A 89 21.83 -41.99 -1.58
CA ASN A 89 21.37 -40.84 -2.34
C ASN A 89 22.08 -39.59 -1.84
N LEU A 90 22.94 -38.99 -2.67
CA LEU A 90 23.36 -37.62 -2.44
C LEU A 90 22.14 -36.73 -2.67
N THR A 91 21.62 -36.12 -1.61
CA THR A 91 20.56 -35.12 -1.77
C THR A 91 21.08 -33.99 -2.66
N PRO A 92 20.27 -33.51 -3.62
CA PRO A 92 20.65 -32.35 -4.43
C PRO A 92 20.97 -31.17 -3.52
N SER A 93 21.80 -30.24 -4.00
CA SER A 93 22.12 -29.01 -3.25
C SER A 93 20.83 -28.26 -2.95
N LYS A 94 20.40 -28.32 -1.69
CA LYS A 94 19.22 -27.62 -1.18
C LYS A 94 19.66 -26.30 -0.57
N PRO A 95 18.76 -25.34 -0.38
CA PRO A 95 19.11 -24.16 0.40
C PRO A 95 19.42 -24.56 1.84
N THR A 96 20.36 -23.84 2.43
CA THR A 96 20.80 -24.03 3.80
C THR A 96 19.90 -23.24 4.75
N TYR A 97 19.73 -23.66 6.01
CA TYR A 97 18.90 -22.91 6.96
C TYR A 97 19.33 -21.44 7.09
N GLN A 98 20.63 -21.16 7.04
CA GLN A 98 21.14 -19.80 7.08
C GLN A 98 20.66 -18.98 5.88
N GLU A 99 20.72 -19.53 4.66
CA GLU A 99 20.29 -18.85 3.44
C GLU A 99 18.80 -18.51 3.49
N VAL A 100 17.97 -19.42 3.99
CA VAL A 100 16.53 -19.14 4.13
C VAL A 100 16.26 -18.09 5.20
N LEU A 101 17.01 -18.09 6.30
CA LEU A 101 16.88 -17.05 7.31
C LEU A 101 17.30 -15.68 6.76
N THR A 102 18.42 -15.59 6.04
CA THR A 102 18.88 -14.34 5.42
C THR A 102 17.87 -13.86 4.37
N ASP A 103 17.32 -14.76 3.55
CA ASP A 103 16.28 -14.44 2.58
C ASP A 103 15.03 -13.84 3.24
N VAL A 104 14.59 -14.43 4.35
CA VAL A 104 13.41 -13.96 5.09
C VAL A 104 13.69 -12.60 5.72
N GLU A 105 14.87 -12.39 6.29
CA GLU A 105 15.30 -11.10 6.84
C GLU A 105 15.34 -10.01 5.76
N GLU A 106 15.94 -10.30 4.61
CA GLU A 106 16.01 -9.37 3.48
C GLU A 106 14.62 -9.00 2.96
N ARG A 107 13.74 -10.00 2.76
CA ARG A 107 12.35 -9.76 2.32
C ARG A 107 11.57 -8.94 3.35
N SER A 108 11.77 -9.20 4.64
CA SER A 108 11.15 -8.46 5.73
C SER A 108 11.61 -7.00 5.72
N HIS A 109 12.92 -6.78 5.61
CA HIS A 109 13.51 -5.45 5.57
C HIS A 109 13.03 -4.64 4.35
N LYS A 110 13.00 -5.27 3.17
CA LYS A 110 12.46 -4.65 1.95
C LYS A 110 11.00 -4.22 2.13
N ARG A 111 10.15 -5.11 2.66
CA ARG A 111 8.74 -4.79 2.94
C ARG A 111 8.60 -3.63 3.92
N GLN A 112 9.44 -3.59 4.96
CA GLN A 112 9.43 -2.50 5.93
C GLN A 112 9.82 -1.16 5.29
N GLN A 113 10.80 -1.15 4.39
CA GLN A 113 11.19 0.05 3.65
C GLN A 113 10.07 0.54 2.73
N GLU A 114 9.43 -0.36 2.00
CA GLU A 114 8.28 -0.05 1.13
C GLU A 114 7.13 0.55 1.95
N TYR A 115 6.79 -0.07 3.09
CA TYR A 115 5.78 0.44 4.01
C TYR A 115 6.11 1.84 4.52
N ASN A 116 7.35 2.09 4.94
CA ASN A 116 7.78 3.40 5.41
C ASN A 116 7.66 4.46 4.32
N THR A 117 8.03 4.12 3.08
CA THR A 117 7.93 5.00 1.92
C THR A 117 6.47 5.34 1.64
N PHE A 118 5.61 4.33 1.61
CA PHE A 118 4.16 4.50 1.44
C PHE A 118 3.57 5.41 2.52
N CYS A 119 3.88 5.18 3.79
CA CYS A 119 3.43 6.05 4.88
C CYS A 119 3.89 7.51 4.72
N GLN A 120 5.10 7.75 4.22
CA GLN A 120 5.58 9.11 3.96
C GLN A 120 4.84 9.76 2.79
N GLN A 121 4.57 9.01 1.72
CA GLN A 121 3.79 9.49 0.57
C GLN A 121 2.37 9.87 1.00
N THR A 122 1.67 8.98 1.71
CA THR A 122 0.32 9.24 2.22
C THR A 122 0.28 10.47 3.12
N LYS A 123 1.28 10.67 3.99
CA LYS A 123 1.36 11.88 4.83
C LYS A 123 1.48 13.16 4.02
N LYS A 124 2.25 13.14 2.91
CA LYS A 124 2.38 14.28 2.00
C LYS A 124 1.06 14.55 1.29
N GLU A 125 0.45 13.52 0.72
CA GLU A 125 -0.85 13.62 0.04
C GLU A 125 -1.94 14.21 0.95
N ILE A 126 -2.02 13.74 2.20
CA ILE A 126 -2.94 14.29 3.20
C ILE A 126 -2.67 15.79 3.42
N ALA A 127 -1.40 16.17 3.59
CA ALA A 127 -1.03 17.57 3.78
C ALA A 127 -1.40 18.44 2.55
N ASP A 128 -1.21 17.91 1.34
CA ASP A 128 -1.56 18.58 0.08
C ASP A 128 -3.07 18.78 -0.02
N ILE A 129 -3.87 17.73 0.22
CA ILE A 129 -5.34 17.81 0.27
C ILE A 129 -5.81 18.86 1.29
N HIS A 130 -5.16 18.96 2.45
CA HIS A 130 -5.48 19.98 3.45
C HIS A 130 -5.20 21.40 2.94
N ARG A 131 -4.09 21.62 2.24
CA ARG A 131 -3.77 22.94 1.65
C ARG A 131 -4.78 23.31 0.56
N ASP A 132 -5.10 22.38 -0.33
CA ASP A 132 -6.07 22.59 -1.40
C ASP A 132 -7.45 22.95 -0.82
N ARG A 133 -7.86 22.24 0.23
CA ARG A 133 -9.11 22.54 0.95
C ARG A 133 -9.13 23.96 1.50
N LEU A 134 -8.01 24.44 2.07
CA LEU A 134 -7.91 25.80 2.58
C LEU A 134 -8.02 26.84 1.46
N ILE A 135 -7.29 26.64 0.36
CA ILE A 135 -7.33 27.52 -0.81
C ILE A 135 -8.75 27.60 -1.38
N HIS A 136 -9.40 26.44 -1.58
CA HIS A 136 -10.79 26.38 -2.05
C HIS A 136 -11.76 27.07 -1.09
N ASN A 137 -11.58 26.93 0.23
CA ASN A 137 -12.43 27.59 1.20
C ASN A 137 -12.28 29.12 1.17
N MET A 138 -11.05 29.61 1.03
CA MET A 138 -10.78 31.04 0.86
C MET A 138 -11.46 31.58 -0.40
N GLU A 139 -11.38 30.85 -1.50
CA GLU A 139 -11.99 31.22 -2.78
C GLU A 139 -13.52 31.25 -2.69
N LEU A 140 -14.13 30.22 -2.08
CA LEU A 140 -15.57 30.20 -1.82
C LEU A 140 -16.01 31.38 -0.95
N ASN A 141 -15.25 31.72 0.09
CA ASN A 141 -15.56 32.86 0.95
C ASN A 141 -15.41 34.19 0.22
N ARG A 142 -14.46 34.31 -0.71
CA ARG A 142 -14.31 35.48 -1.57
C ARG A 142 -15.54 35.68 -2.45
N MET A 143 -15.90 34.67 -3.24
CA MET A 143 -17.08 34.73 -4.12
C MET A 143 -18.35 34.98 -3.33
N LYS A 144 -18.49 34.37 -2.14
CA LYS A 144 -19.61 34.61 -1.24
C LYS A 144 -19.73 36.09 -0.87
N LYS A 145 -18.62 36.74 -0.52
CA LYS A 145 -18.61 38.18 -0.19
C LYS A 145 -18.99 39.04 -1.39
N GLU A 146 -18.44 38.76 -2.57
CA GLU A 146 -18.77 39.48 -3.81
C GLU A 146 -20.28 39.43 -4.09
N ILE A 147 -20.88 38.24 -4.07
CA ILE A 147 -22.33 38.07 -4.28
C ILE A 147 -23.17 38.84 -3.24
N PHE A 148 -22.75 38.83 -1.96
CA PHE A 148 -23.48 39.56 -0.92
C PHE A 148 -23.34 41.08 -1.04
N SER A 149 -22.17 41.58 -1.46
CA SER A 149 -21.96 42.99 -1.77
C SER A 149 -22.84 43.44 -2.93
N ASP A 150 -22.81 42.73 -4.05
CA ASP A 150 -23.63 43.04 -5.23
C ASP A 150 -25.12 43.07 -4.89
N ARG A 151 -25.59 42.08 -4.12
CA ARG A 151 -26.99 42.04 -3.66
C ARG A 151 -27.34 43.23 -2.77
N MET A 152 -26.43 43.65 -1.89
CA MET A 152 -26.64 44.81 -1.03
C MET A 152 -26.69 46.10 -1.85
N GLU A 153 -25.81 46.25 -2.82
CA GLU A 153 -25.77 47.40 -3.73
C GLU A 153 -27.06 47.51 -4.55
N VAL A 154 -27.54 46.40 -5.11
CA VAL A 154 -28.83 46.34 -5.82
C VAL A 154 -29.98 46.75 -4.90
N LYS A 155 -29.98 46.25 -3.65
CA LYS A 155 -31.00 46.62 -2.66
C LYS A 155 -30.96 48.13 -2.35
N ILE A 156 -29.79 48.69 -2.05
CA ILE A 156 -29.60 50.11 -1.76
C ILE A 156 -30.07 50.98 -2.93
N ALA A 157 -29.69 50.62 -4.16
CA ALA A 157 -30.12 51.34 -5.37
C ALA A 157 -31.65 51.30 -5.53
N SER A 158 -32.28 50.14 -5.30
CA SER A 158 -33.73 49.97 -5.39
C SER A 158 -34.49 50.80 -4.34
N GLU A 159 -34.03 50.80 -3.08
CA GLU A 159 -34.61 51.61 -2.00
C GLU A 159 -34.44 53.10 -2.29
N GLY A 160 -33.29 53.52 -2.82
CA GLY A 160 -33.06 54.89 -3.26
C GLY A 160 -34.03 55.35 -4.35
N ILE A 161 -34.35 54.48 -5.32
CA ILE A 161 -35.38 54.76 -6.34
C ILE A 161 -36.76 54.87 -5.67
N MET A 162 -37.15 53.89 -4.86
CA MET A 162 -38.45 53.89 -4.18
C MET A 162 -38.64 55.12 -3.26
N ASN A 163 -37.61 55.54 -2.54
CA ASN A 163 -37.64 56.74 -1.69
C ASN A 163 -37.83 58.02 -2.50
N LYS A 164 -37.19 58.13 -3.68
CA LYS A 164 -37.43 59.25 -4.61
C LYS A 164 -38.86 59.25 -5.17
N TRP A 165 -39.45 58.07 -5.37
CA TRP A 165 -40.85 57.93 -5.79
C TRP A 165 -41.84 58.28 -4.66
N ASN A 166 -41.46 58.03 -3.39
CA ASN A 166 -42.29 58.30 -2.22
C ASN A 166 -42.23 59.76 -1.73
N HIS A 167 -41.24 60.56 -2.14
CA HIS A 167 -41.21 62.01 -1.88
C HIS A 167 -41.93 62.80 -2.99
N PRO A 168 -42.97 63.60 -2.70
CA PRO A 168 -43.71 64.36 -3.71
C PRO A 168 -42.96 65.66 -4.07
N PRO A 169 -42.61 65.83 -5.36
CA PRO A 169 -43.43 66.71 -6.20
C PRO A 169 -43.93 66.03 -7.48
N TYR A 170 -43.55 64.77 -7.74
CA TYR A 170 -43.88 64.07 -9.00
C TYR A 170 -45.26 63.41 -8.99
N ARG A 171 -45.83 63.07 -7.82
CA ARG A 171 -47.17 62.45 -7.73
C ARG A 171 -48.32 63.39 -8.15
N GLN A 172 -48.09 64.71 -8.11
CA GLN A 172 -49.10 65.71 -8.51
C GLN A 172 -49.10 66.01 -10.02
N ARG A 173 -48.05 65.62 -10.76
CA ARG A 173 -47.95 65.97 -12.20
C ARG A 173 -48.70 64.99 -13.11
N LEU A 174 -48.95 63.77 -12.66
CA LEU A 174 -49.75 62.78 -13.39
C LEU A 174 -51.26 62.93 -13.18
N GLN A 175 -51.70 63.53 -12.05
CA GLN A 175 -53.12 63.80 -11.83
C GLN A 175 -53.63 65.09 -12.50
N LYS A 176 -52.74 65.93 -13.06
CA LYS A 176 -53.10 67.17 -13.77
C LYS A 176 -53.11 67.03 -15.31
N GLY A 177 -52.98 65.80 -15.83
CA GLY A 177 -52.86 65.52 -17.27
C GLY A 177 -54.04 64.79 -17.90
N GLU A 178 -55.14 64.55 -17.20
CA GLU A 178 -56.37 64.01 -17.81
C GLU A 178 -57.18 65.14 -18.43
N GLY A 179 -56.92 65.43 -19.70
CA GLY A 179 -57.65 66.45 -20.43
C GLY A 179 -57.01 66.89 -21.74
N LYS A 180 -56.69 65.95 -22.64
CA LYS A 180 -56.76 66.21 -24.08
C LYS A 180 -56.70 64.88 -24.84
N GLU A 181 -57.89 64.45 -25.22
CA GLU A 181 -58.11 63.56 -26.35
C GLU A 181 -57.28 64.03 -27.55
N ARG A 182 -56.49 63.13 -28.12
CA ARG A 182 -56.31 63.09 -29.57
C ARG A 182 -56.39 61.64 -30.04
N LYS A 183 -57.44 61.45 -30.82
CA LYS A 183 -57.73 60.33 -31.70
C LYS A 183 -56.53 59.98 -32.57
N GLU A 184 -56.29 58.67 -32.62
CA GLU A 184 -56.17 57.85 -33.83
C GLU A 184 -55.15 58.29 -34.88
N GLU A 185 -54.10 57.49 -35.03
CA GLU A 185 -53.92 56.80 -36.30
C GLU A 185 -53.18 55.48 -36.10
N SER A 186 -53.88 54.43 -36.48
CA SER A 186 -53.43 53.05 -36.59
C SER A 186 -52.46 52.96 -37.77
N GLU A 187 -51.33 52.28 -37.60
CA GLU A 187 -50.86 51.41 -38.66
C GLU A 187 -50.06 50.24 -38.12
N GLU A 188 -50.30 49.13 -38.80
CA GLU A 188 -50.29 47.75 -38.36
C GLU A 188 -49.18 47.06 -39.15
N VAL A 189 -48.11 46.56 -38.51
CA VAL A 189 -47.29 45.50 -39.12
C VAL A 189 -46.76 44.53 -38.07
N LYS A 190 -47.41 43.36 -38.06
CA LYS A 190 -46.89 41.97 -37.93
C LYS A 190 -45.56 41.81 -37.18
N ASN A 191 -45.58 41.20 -36.00
CA ASN A 191 -45.65 39.74 -35.77
C ASN A 191 -44.45 38.98 -36.36
N THR A 192 -43.49 38.63 -35.50
CA THR A 192 -42.96 37.25 -35.47
C THR A 192 -42.38 36.92 -34.10
N ASN A 193 -43.14 36.14 -33.33
CA ASN A 193 -42.57 35.15 -32.43
C ASN A 193 -41.64 34.23 -33.23
N GLN A 194 -40.44 33.94 -32.71
CA GLN A 194 -39.99 32.55 -32.55
C GLN A 194 -38.99 32.44 -31.38
N PRO A 195 -39.26 31.57 -30.41
CA PRO A 195 -38.24 30.95 -29.57
C PRO A 195 -37.65 29.75 -30.31
N SER A 196 -36.32 29.72 -30.52
CA SER A 196 -35.64 28.54 -31.03
C SER A 196 -35.17 27.67 -29.86
N VAL A 197 -35.84 26.54 -29.64
CA VAL A 197 -35.33 25.41 -28.87
C VAL A 197 -35.31 24.18 -29.77
N SER A 198 -34.23 23.40 -29.63
CA SER A 198 -34.06 21.96 -29.94
C SER A 198 -33.10 21.65 -31.12
N PRO A 199 -32.64 20.40 -31.28
CA PRO A 199 -31.51 19.80 -30.54
C PRO A 199 -30.55 19.06 -31.51
N GLU A 200 -29.71 18.16 -30.98
CA GLU A 200 -28.86 17.17 -31.67
C GLU A 200 -27.50 17.64 -32.21
N ASN A 201 -26.43 17.15 -31.56
CA ASN A 201 -25.57 16.21 -32.28
C ASN A 201 -25.05 15.10 -31.37
N GLN A 202 -25.18 13.90 -31.90
CA GLN A 202 -24.80 12.62 -31.33
C GLN A 202 -23.30 12.34 -31.56
N LYS A 203 -22.75 11.44 -30.74
CA LYS A 203 -21.76 10.36 -31.06
C LYS A 203 -20.50 10.70 -31.87
N THR A 204 -19.33 10.37 -31.30
CA THR A 204 -18.38 9.28 -31.70
C THR A 204 -17.17 9.35 -30.74
N ALA A 205 -16.92 8.35 -29.90
CA ALA A 205 -16.10 7.16 -30.16
C ALA A 205 -14.63 7.46 -30.53
N GLY A 206 -13.71 7.07 -29.65
CA GLY A 206 -12.24 7.06 -29.83
C GLY A 206 -11.56 7.42 -28.51
N GLN A 207 -10.69 6.63 -27.89
CA GLN A 207 -10.08 5.32 -28.16
C GLN A 207 -9.82 4.65 -26.80
#